data_AF-A0A1I1M4L9-F1
#
_entry.id   AF-A0A1I1M4L9-F1
#
_cell.length_a   1.000
_cell.length_b   1.000
_cell.length_c   1.000
_cell.angle_alpha   90.00
_cell.angle_beta   90.00
_cell.angle_gamma   90.00
#
_symmetry.space_group_name_H-M   'P 1'
#
loop_
_entity.id
_entity.type
_entity.pdbx_description
1 polymer ?
#
loop_
_entity_poly.entity_id
_entity_poly.type
_entity_poly.pdbx_seq_one_letter_code
_entity_poly.pdbx_strand_id
1 'polypeptide(L)'
;MKKVLLAILLAVGFIGQVHAQNPKAEAVANKINGFFIFTDSQPLAEYEAVGEIATTGHNDRDIKNSGAQYQAVRDYIIREARKVNYTADGLMFQLVNGGTDKAIIIKFKESVPNAEKSKARVTQFQGVYTFVDCEPTAATDYLGTVKTSFSLGSAQYTKCRDKLLKKAKKEYPNAEGLVIKFNAGGSDTGDAVKFK
;
A
#
# COMPACT_ATOMS: atom_id res chain seq x y z
N MET A 1 -29.68 2.85 -22.01
CA MET A 1 -29.71 3.69 -20.77
C MET A 1 -28.28 3.95 -20.34
N LYS A 2 -27.82 5.19 -20.49
CA LYS A 2 -26.43 5.61 -20.19
C LYS A 2 -26.25 5.65 -18.67
N LYS A 3 -25.32 4.87 -18.13
CA LYS A 3 -24.96 4.92 -16.71
C LYS A 3 -24.24 6.24 -16.43
N VAL A 4 -24.87 7.11 -15.66
CA VAL A 4 -24.28 8.35 -15.16
C VAL A 4 -23.27 7.96 -14.09
N LEU A 5 -21.97 8.16 -14.36
CA LEU A 5 -20.93 8.11 -13.34
C LEU A 5 -21.03 9.40 -12.53
N LEU A 6 -21.45 9.30 -11.28
CA LEU A 6 -21.46 10.41 -10.34
C LEU A 6 -20.04 10.55 -9.74
N ALA A 7 -19.25 11.48 -10.26
CA ALA A 7 -17.97 11.86 -9.66
C ALA A 7 -18.24 12.77 -8.47
N ILE A 8 -18.20 12.21 -7.26
CA ILE A 8 -18.27 13.00 -6.02
C ILE A 8 -16.87 13.58 -5.78
N LEU A 9 -16.72 14.88 -6.04
CA LEU A 9 -15.53 15.66 -5.72
C LEU A 9 -15.51 15.92 -4.20
N LEU A 10 -14.82 15.07 -3.46
CA LEU A 10 -14.58 15.25 -2.02
C LEU A 10 -13.23 15.97 -1.86
N ALA A 11 -13.29 17.30 -1.80
CA ALA A 11 -12.15 18.14 -1.44
C ALA A 11 -11.88 18.02 0.07
N VAL A 12 -11.15 16.98 0.47
CA VAL A 12 -10.65 16.87 1.85
C VAL A 12 -9.31 17.62 1.92
N GLY A 13 -9.37 18.88 2.33
CA GLY A 13 -8.17 19.65 2.68
C GLY A 13 -7.55 19.08 3.96
N PHE A 14 -6.40 18.44 3.85
CA PHE A 14 -5.63 18.00 5.02
C PHE A 14 -4.65 19.10 5.45
N ILE A 15 -4.72 19.43 6.74
CA ILE A 15 -3.78 20.30 7.45
C ILE A 15 -2.46 19.53 7.58
N GLY A 16 -1.38 20.07 7.01
CA GLY A 16 -0.04 19.49 7.12
C GLY A 16 0.42 19.49 8.57
N GLN A 17 0.44 18.32 9.21
CA GLN A 17 1.12 18.16 10.48
C GLN A 17 2.63 18.17 10.24
N VAL A 18 3.30 19.18 10.79
CA VAL A 18 4.76 19.28 10.85
C VAL A 18 5.26 18.17 11.77
N HIS A 19 5.53 17.00 11.20
CA HIS A 19 6.12 15.88 11.93
C HIS A 19 7.64 15.99 11.87
N ALA A 20 8.31 15.79 13.01
CA ALA A 20 9.76 15.58 13.03
C ALA A 20 10.17 14.51 12.00
N GLN A 21 11.29 14.76 11.31
CA GLN A 21 11.88 13.79 10.38
C GLN A 21 12.30 12.56 11.17
N ASN A 22 11.70 11.42 10.84
CA ASN A 22 12.05 10.13 11.40
C ASN A 22 12.51 9.26 10.23
N PRO A 23 13.83 9.17 9.98
CA PRO A 23 14.35 8.53 8.77
C PRO A 23 13.98 7.04 8.69
N LYS A 24 13.70 6.38 9.83
CA LYS A 24 13.22 4.99 9.85
C LYS A 24 11.82 4.81 9.26
N ALA A 25 11.03 5.89 9.21
CA ALA A 25 9.70 5.90 8.64
C ALA A 25 9.67 6.33 7.16
N GLU A 26 10.81 6.71 6.58
CA GLU A 26 10.87 7.20 5.20
C GLU A 26 11.11 6.07 4.21
N ALA A 27 10.32 6.03 3.15
CA ALA A 27 10.35 5.01 2.12
C ALA A 27 10.29 5.59 0.71
N VAL A 28 10.69 4.78 -0.26
CA VAL A 28 10.47 5.03 -1.68
C VAL A 28 9.34 4.12 -2.17
N ALA A 29 8.22 4.72 -2.56
CA ALA A 29 7.07 4.02 -3.12
C ALA A 29 7.38 3.45 -4.51
N ASN A 30 6.90 2.23 -4.74
CA ASN A 30 7.02 1.58 -6.04
C ASN A 30 6.09 2.22 -7.05
N LYS A 31 6.51 2.20 -8.32
CA LYS A 31 5.70 2.65 -9.45
C LYS A 31 5.18 1.45 -10.23
N ILE A 32 3.85 1.25 -10.24
CA ILE A 32 3.20 0.14 -10.93
C ILE A 32 2.23 0.69 -11.96
N ASN A 33 2.37 0.26 -13.22
CA ASN A 33 1.60 0.77 -14.36
C ASN A 33 1.52 2.30 -14.38
N GLY A 34 2.63 2.97 -14.05
CA GLY A 34 2.76 4.43 -14.03
C GLY A 34 2.19 5.15 -12.79
N PHE A 35 1.61 4.44 -11.82
CA PHE A 35 1.15 5.03 -10.56
C PHE A 35 2.16 4.77 -9.45
N PHE A 36 2.44 5.78 -8.62
CA PHE A 36 3.07 5.56 -7.32
C PHE A 36 2.06 4.90 -6.37
N ILE A 37 2.45 3.79 -5.75
CA ILE A 37 1.57 2.98 -4.91
C ILE A 37 1.88 3.22 -3.44
N PHE A 38 0.87 3.66 -2.68
CA PHE A 38 0.98 3.94 -1.26
C PHE A 38 0.04 3.01 -0.49
N THR A 39 0.59 1.89 -0.01
CA THR A 39 -0.12 0.94 0.86
C THR A 39 0.47 1.02 2.25
N ASP A 40 -0.39 1.23 3.26
CA ASP A 40 0.00 1.50 4.65
C ASP A 40 1.07 2.61 4.78
N SER A 41 1.09 3.53 3.83
CA SER A 41 2.00 4.67 3.74
C SER A 41 1.29 5.89 3.16
N GLN A 42 1.88 7.06 3.36
CA GLN A 42 1.37 8.34 2.85
C GLN A 42 2.44 9.06 2.04
N PRO A 43 2.11 9.71 0.91
CA PRO A 43 3.05 10.56 0.20
C PRO A 43 3.53 11.71 1.11
N LEU A 44 4.82 12.03 1.04
CA LEU A 44 5.37 13.21 1.72
C LEU A 44 5.11 14.50 0.93
N ALA A 45 5.08 14.41 -0.40
CA ALA A 45 4.82 15.55 -1.27
C ALA A 45 3.35 15.97 -1.27
N GLU A 46 3.08 17.24 -1.55
CA GLU A 46 1.72 17.76 -1.63
C GLU A 46 0.94 17.19 -2.82
N TYR A 47 -0.29 16.75 -2.56
CA TYR A 47 -1.18 16.16 -3.56
C TYR A 47 -2.63 16.62 -3.37
N GLU A 48 -3.43 16.39 -4.40
CA GLU A 48 -4.89 16.49 -4.38
C GLU A 48 -5.51 15.12 -4.61
N ALA A 49 -6.62 14.85 -3.92
CA ALA A 49 -7.46 13.69 -4.20
C ALA A 49 -8.37 14.01 -5.39
N VAL A 50 -8.26 13.23 -6.45
CA VAL A 50 -8.96 13.46 -7.73
C VAL A 50 -9.99 12.36 -8.04
N GLY A 51 -10.15 11.38 -7.14
CA GLY A 51 -11.16 10.34 -7.26
C GLY A 51 -10.96 9.20 -6.27
N GLU A 52 -11.85 8.22 -6.34
CA GLU A 52 -11.79 6.99 -5.54
C GLU A 52 -12.20 5.80 -6.43
N ILE A 53 -11.55 4.65 -6.21
CA ILE A 53 -11.93 3.36 -6.79
C ILE A 53 -12.14 2.38 -5.66
N ALA A 54 -13.27 1.69 -5.66
CA ALA A 54 -13.62 0.67 -4.69
C ALA A 54 -13.79 -0.69 -5.38
N THR A 55 -13.57 -1.77 -4.63
CA THR A 55 -13.86 -3.12 -5.11
C THR A 55 -15.35 -3.47 -5.05
N THR A 56 -16.23 -2.69 -4.43
CA THR A 56 -17.65 -3.06 -4.27
C THR A 56 -18.32 -3.46 -5.60
N GLY A 57 -19.01 -4.60 -5.59
CA GLY A 57 -19.82 -5.04 -6.74
C GLY A 57 -19.01 -5.51 -7.95
N HIS A 58 -17.69 -5.68 -7.81
CA HIS A 58 -16.85 -6.21 -8.87
C HIS A 58 -17.13 -7.71 -9.12
N ASN A 59 -16.97 -8.14 -10.38
CA ASN A 59 -17.05 -9.55 -10.78
C ASN A 59 -15.72 -10.06 -11.35
N ASP A 60 -14.62 -9.42 -10.93
CA ASP A 60 -13.29 -9.70 -11.45
C ASP A 60 -12.86 -11.15 -11.20
N ARG A 61 -12.46 -11.84 -12.27
CA ARG A 61 -12.09 -13.26 -12.21
C ARG A 61 -10.81 -13.48 -11.41
N ASP A 62 -9.84 -12.57 -11.50
CA ASP A 62 -8.55 -12.74 -10.84
C ASP A 62 -8.70 -12.59 -9.32
N ILE A 63 -9.53 -11.62 -8.87
CA ILE A 63 -9.86 -11.48 -7.45
C ILE A 63 -10.64 -12.70 -6.95
N LYS A 64 -11.63 -13.20 -7.69
CA LYS A 64 -12.39 -14.39 -7.30
C LYS A 64 -11.51 -15.64 -7.20
N ASN A 65 -10.68 -15.88 -8.21
CA ASN A 65 -9.82 -17.06 -8.29
C ASN A 65 -8.70 -17.02 -7.24
N SER A 66 -8.21 -15.84 -6.88
CA SER A 66 -7.22 -15.68 -5.82
C SER A 66 -7.81 -15.71 -4.40
N GLY A 67 -9.14 -15.70 -4.25
CA GLY A 67 -9.78 -15.57 -2.95
C GLY A 67 -9.59 -14.19 -2.32
N ALA A 68 -9.45 -13.15 -3.14
CA ALA A 68 -9.14 -11.77 -2.73
C ALA A 68 -7.76 -11.57 -2.10
N GLN A 69 -6.73 -12.20 -2.69
CA GLN A 69 -5.34 -11.89 -2.35
C GLN A 69 -5.01 -10.43 -2.68
N TYR A 70 -4.15 -9.84 -1.84
CA TYR A 70 -3.74 -8.44 -1.99
C TYR A 70 -3.29 -8.09 -3.42
N GLN A 71 -2.42 -8.91 -4.03
CA GLN A 71 -1.92 -8.62 -5.37
C GLN A 71 -3.04 -8.53 -6.41
N ALA A 72 -4.00 -9.48 -6.41
CA ALA A 72 -5.11 -9.45 -7.36
C ALA A 72 -6.03 -8.24 -7.13
N VAL A 73 -6.27 -7.88 -5.86
CA VAL A 73 -7.04 -6.69 -5.49
C VAL A 73 -6.32 -5.41 -5.94
N ARG A 74 -5.01 -5.30 -5.67
CA ARG A 74 -4.15 -4.17 -6.07
C ARG A 74 -4.15 -3.99 -7.58
N ASP A 75 -3.92 -5.06 -8.31
CA ASP A 75 -3.80 -5.04 -9.77
C ASP A 75 -5.15 -4.70 -10.43
N TYR A 76 -6.27 -5.19 -9.88
CA TYR A 76 -7.61 -4.76 -10.29
C TYR A 76 -7.84 -3.27 -10.05
N ILE A 77 -7.56 -2.75 -8.85
CA ILE A 77 -7.74 -1.34 -8.52
C ILE A 77 -6.89 -0.46 -9.45
N ILE A 78 -5.62 -0.83 -9.69
CA ILE A 78 -4.74 -0.14 -10.65
C ILE A 78 -5.36 -0.11 -12.05
N ARG A 79 -5.89 -1.25 -12.52
CA ARG A 79 -6.52 -1.39 -13.84
C ARG A 79 -7.78 -0.52 -13.96
N GLU A 80 -8.64 -0.50 -12.95
CA GLU A 80 -9.83 0.35 -12.96
C GLU A 80 -9.48 1.85 -12.83
N ALA A 81 -8.50 2.20 -11.99
CA ALA A 81 -8.02 3.58 -11.87
C ALA A 81 -7.49 4.11 -13.21
N ARG A 82 -6.78 3.28 -13.99
CA ARG A 82 -6.31 3.68 -15.33
C ARG A 82 -7.44 3.98 -16.30
N LYS A 83 -8.58 3.30 -16.20
CA LYS A 83 -9.74 3.55 -17.08
C LYS A 83 -10.41 4.89 -16.80
N VAL A 84 -10.38 5.35 -15.55
CA VAL A 84 -11.11 6.55 -15.13
C VAL A 84 -10.25 7.81 -15.06
N ASN A 85 -8.93 7.69 -14.86
CA ASN A 85 -8.08 8.87 -14.70
C ASN A 85 -6.66 8.64 -15.23
N TYR A 86 -6.44 9.02 -16.49
CA TYR A 86 -5.14 8.91 -17.15
C TYR A 86 -4.10 9.92 -16.62
N THR A 87 -4.54 11.02 -16.00
CA THR A 87 -3.66 12.08 -15.50
C THR A 87 -3.19 11.90 -14.06
N ALA A 88 -3.70 10.88 -13.35
CA ALA A 88 -3.34 10.64 -11.97
C ALA A 88 -1.89 10.13 -11.82
N ASP A 89 -1.26 10.54 -10.73
CA ASP A 89 0.14 10.23 -10.43
C ASP A 89 0.28 9.00 -9.51
N GLY A 90 -0.69 8.76 -8.64
CA GLY A 90 -0.58 7.72 -7.62
C GLY A 90 -1.91 7.21 -7.09
N LEU A 91 -1.83 6.13 -6.31
CA LEU A 91 -2.95 5.48 -5.65
C LEU A 91 -2.61 5.26 -4.18
N MET A 92 -3.48 5.72 -3.30
CA MET A 92 -3.38 5.47 -1.85
C MET A 92 -4.40 4.41 -1.46
N PHE A 93 -3.92 3.22 -1.11
CA PHE A 93 -4.77 2.08 -0.77
C PHE A 93 -5.31 2.19 0.65
N GLN A 94 -6.60 1.88 0.80
CA GLN A 94 -7.31 1.76 2.07
C GLN A 94 -7.93 0.36 2.11
N LEU A 95 -7.22 -0.56 2.75
CA LEU A 95 -7.55 -1.99 2.79
C LEU A 95 -8.22 -2.30 4.13
N VAL A 96 -9.45 -2.80 4.09
CA VAL A 96 -10.31 -2.91 5.28
C VAL A 96 -10.69 -4.36 5.54
N ASN A 97 -10.38 -4.86 6.74
CA ASN A 97 -10.78 -6.21 7.14
C ASN A 97 -12.31 -6.34 7.20
N GLY A 98 -12.88 -7.23 6.39
CA GLY A 98 -14.34 -7.42 6.30
C GLY A 98 -15.10 -6.24 5.69
N GLY A 99 -14.38 -5.24 5.17
CA GLY A 99 -14.94 -4.08 4.47
C GLY A 99 -14.69 -4.15 2.97
N THR A 100 -14.89 -3.01 2.32
CA THR A 100 -14.55 -2.82 0.91
C THR A 100 -13.15 -2.22 0.80
N ASP A 101 -12.26 -2.91 0.08
CA ASP A 101 -10.97 -2.36 -0.30
C ASP A 101 -11.13 -1.27 -1.34
N LYS A 102 -10.43 -0.15 -1.14
CA LYS A 102 -10.49 0.99 -2.05
C LYS A 102 -9.12 1.65 -2.21
N ALA A 103 -9.00 2.52 -3.19
CA ALA A 103 -7.89 3.44 -3.30
C ALA A 103 -8.36 4.85 -3.66
N ILE A 104 -7.74 5.83 -3.03
CA ILE A 104 -7.86 7.24 -3.41
C ILE A 104 -6.90 7.49 -4.57
N ILE A 105 -7.44 8.04 -5.66
CA ILE A 105 -6.65 8.48 -6.80
C ILE A 105 -6.08 9.85 -6.45
N ILE A 106 -4.76 9.99 -6.54
CA ILE A 106 -4.08 11.25 -6.23
C ILE A 106 -3.36 11.82 -7.44
N LYS A 107 -3.24 13.14 -7.45
CA LYS A 107 -2.38 13.89 -8.36
C LYS A 107 -1.49 14.80 -7.53
N PHE A 108 -0.18 14.77 -7.76
CA PHE A 108 0.74 15.67 -7.08
C PHE A 108 0.61 17.08 -7.65
N LYS A 109 0.83 18.09 -6.81
CA LYS A 109 0.86 19.48 -7.30
C LYS A 109 1.98 19.65 -8.33
N GLU A 110 1.77 20.50 -9.33
CA GLU A 110 2.71 20.68 -10.45
C GLU A 110 4.10 21.16 -10.00
N SER A 111 4.17 21.86 -8.87
CA SER A 111 5.41 22.32 -8.25
C SER A 111 6.27 21.20 -7.65
N VAL A 112 5.72 20.00 -7.46
CA VAL A 112 6.42 18.87 -6.85
C VAL A 112 7.42 18.25 -7.84
N PRO A 113 8.73 18.25 -7.55
CA PRO A 113 9.72 17.58 -8.38
C PRO A 113 9.46 16.08 -8.45
N ASN A 114 9.73 15.46 -9.60
CA ASN A 114 9.47 14.02 -9.79
C ASN A 114 10.20 13.12 -8.77
N ALA A 115 11.39 13.52 -8.30
CA ALA A 115 12.15 12.80 -7.27
C ALA A 115 11.47 12.81 -5.88
N GLU A 116 10.57 13.75 -5.62
CA GLU A 116 9.83 13.86 -4.36
C GLU A 116 8.52 13.05 -4.39
N LYS A 117 7.96 12.82 -5.59
CA LYS A 117 6.66 12.12 -5.77
C LYS A 117 6.66 10.69 -5.26
N SER A 118 7.82 10.02 -5.22
CA SER A 118 7.95 8.66 -4.70
C SER A 118 8.17 8.60 -3.20
N LYS A 119 8.47 9.72 -2.52
CA LYS A 119 8.79 9.68 -1.10
C LYS A 119 7.53 9.46 -0.28
N ALA A 120 7.59 8.50 0.62
CA ALA A 120 6.47 8.11 1.46
C ALA A 120 6.89 8.04 2.94
N ARG A 121 5.91 8.23 3.81
CA ARG A 121 6.00 7.91 5.24
C ARG A 121 5.22 6.63 5.50
N VAL A 122 5.89 5.61 6.01
CA VAL A 122 5.26 4.33 6.35
C VAL A 122 4.66 4.34 7.75
N THR A 123 3.65 3.48 7.94
CA THR A 123 3.00 3.27 9.22
C THR A 123 3.74 2.23 10.06
N GLN A 124 3.68 2.37 11.38
CA GLN A 124 4.08 1.31 12.29
C GLN A 124 2.89 0.46 12.70
N PHE A 125 3.10 -0.85 12.71
CA PHE A 125 2.16 -1.79 13.31
C PHE A 125 2.89 -2.57 14.40
N GLN A 126 2.33 -2.55 15.61
CA GLN A 126 2.88 -3.25 16.77
C GLN A 126 4.36 -2.92 17.07
N GLY A 127 4.77 -1.67 16.81
CA GLY A 127 6.13 -1.17 17.00
C GLY A 127 7.13 -1.46 15.88
N VAL A 128 6.67 -2.01 14.75
CA VAL A 128 7.51 -2.35 13.58
C VAL A 128 7.07 -1.52 12.38
N TYR A 129 8.02 -0.82 11.74
CA TYR A 129 7.74 -0.09 10.48
C TYR A 129 7.41 -1.09 9.38
N THR A 130 6.28 -0.90 8.71
CA THR A 130 5.80 -1.87 7.71
C THR A 130 5.89 -1.26 6.32
N PHE A 131 6.64 -1.90 5.44
CA PHE A 131 6.87 -1.46 4.08
C PHE A 131 6.11 -2.39 3.13
N VAL A 132 5.08 -1.87 2.46
CA VAL A 132 4.30 -2.57 1.45
C VAL A 132 4.30 -1.75 0.17
N ASP A 133 4.66 -2.38 -0.95
CA ASP A 133 4.89 -1.70 -2.23
C ASP A 133 5.82 -0.49 -2.13
N CYS A 134 6.77 -0.54 -1.20
CA CYS A 134 7.81 0.48 -0.99
C CYS A 134 9.03 -0.16 -0.33
N GLU A 135 10.15 0.56 -0.36
CA GLU A 135 11.42 0.15 0.25
C GLU A 135 11.92 1.22 1.24
N PRO A 136 12.58 0.84 2.36
CA PRO A 136 13.15 1.79 3.30
C PRO A 136 14.25 2.64 2.62
N THR A 137 14.27 3.93 2.92
CA THR A 137 15.35 4.84 2.47
C THR A 137 16.59 4.76 3.35
N ALA A 138 16.38 4.56 4.66
CA ALA A 138 17.46 4.39 5.62
C ALA A 138 18.17 3.05 5.41
N ALA A 139 19.48 3.03 5.64
CA ALA A 139 20.26 1.80 5.53
C ALA A 139 19.82 0.79 6.58
N THR A 140 19.69 -0.47 6.16
CA THR A 140 19.22 -1.57 7.02
C THR A 140 20.15 -2.76 6.99
N ASP A 141 20.20 -3.48 8.09
CA ASP A 141 20.70 -4.84 8.16
C ASP A 141 19.55 -5.83 8.02
N TYR A 142 19.73 -6.83 7.16
CA TYR A 142 18.78 -7.92 6.96
C TYR A 142 18.94 -8.95 8.09
N LEU A 143 17.84 -9.27 8.77
CA LEU A 143 17.81 -10.25 9.85
C LEU A 143 17.34 -11.63 9.39
N GLY A 144 16.41 -11.67 8.43
CA GLY A 144 15.84 -12.90 7.90
C GLY A 144 14.46 -12.71 7.27
N THR A 145 13.94 -13.75 6.62
CA THR A 145 12.61 -13.74 6.00
C THR A 145 11.64 -14.59 6.81
N VAL A 146 10.46 -14.04 7.13
CA VAL A 146 9.31 -14.82 7.61
C VAL A 146 8.34 -15.11 6.46
N LYS A 147 7.68 -16.27 6.51
CA LYS A 147 6.71 -16.69 5.49
C LYS A 147 5.36 -17.03 6.10
N THR A 148 4.26 -16.72 5.43
CA THR A 148 2.95 -17.26 5.81
C THR A 148 2.75 -18.63 5.19
N SER A 149 2.30 -19.58 6.02
CA SER A 149 1.73 -20.83 5.53
C SER A 149 0.39 -20.52 4.86
N PHE A 150 0.20 -21.07 3.66
CA PHE A 150 -1.04 -21.00 2.89
C PHE A 150 -2.20 -21.46 3.79
N SER A 151 -3.17 -20.59 4.01
CA SER A 151 -4.38 -20.93 4.76
C SER A 151 -5.58 -20.42 3.97
N LEU A 152 -6.53 -21.32 3.71
CA LEU A 152 -7.75 -21.18 2.88
C LEU A 152 -8.75 -20.08 3.33
N GLY A 153 -8.34 -19.14 4.20
CA GLY A 153 -9.12 -17.99 4.63
C GLY A 153 -8.28 -16.76 5.01
N SER A 154 -7.00 -16.72 4.60
CA SER A 154 -6.03 -15.68 4.98
C SER A 154 -5.67 -14.69 3.87
N ALA A 155 -6.38 -14.73 2.74
CA ALA A 155 -6.10 -13.90 1.57
C ALA A 155 -6.29 -12.39 1.81
N GLN A 156 -7.04 -12.02 2.85
CA GLN A 156 -7.21 -10.62 3.24
C GLN A 156 -5.88 -10.01 3.72
N TYR A 157 -5.52 -8.89 3.10
CA TYR A 157 -4.28 -8.14 3.35
C TYR A 157 -3.95 -7.98 4.84
N THR A 158 -4.89 -7.45 5.63
CA THR A 158 -4.69 -7.12 7.05
C THR A 158 -4.32 -8.35 7.88
N LYS A 159 -5.02 -9.47 7.67
CA LYS A 159 -4.72 -10.74 8.35
C LYS A 159 -3.35 -11.29 7.95
N CYS A 160 -2.98 -11.19 6.68
CA CYS A 160 -1.67 -11.62 6.22
C CYS A 160 -0.55 -10.76 6.82
N ARG A 161 -0.68 -9.42 6.73
CA ARG A 161 0.24 -8.45 7.34
C ARG A 161 0.43 -8.72 8.83
N ASP A 162 -0.66 -8.86 9.58
CA ASP A 162 -0.60 -9.08 11.03
C ASP A 162 0.05 -10.44 11.39
N LYS A 163 -0.18 -11.48 10.58
CA LYS A 163 0.46 -12.80 10.73
C LYS A 163 1.97 -12.72 10.46
N LEU A 164 2.39 -12.01 9.40
CA LEU A 164 3.80 -11.77 9.10
C LEU A 164 4.47 -10.97 10.22
N LEU A 165 3.86 -9.87 10.67
CA LEU A 165 4.36 -9.06 11.79
C LEU A 165 4.52 -9.88 13.07
N LYS A 166 3.51 -10.67 13.43
CA LYS A 166 3.57 -11.54 14.60
C LYS A 166 4.71 -12.56 14.51
N LYS A 167 4.94 -13.13 13.33
CA LYS A 167 6.07 -14.04 13.09
C LYS A 167 7.41 -13.31 13.17
N ALA A 168 7.55 -12.17 12.51
CA ALA A 168 8.77 -11.37 12.50
C ALA A 168 9.17 -10.98 13.93
N LYS A 169 8.24 -10.52 14.76
CA LYS A 169 8.50 -10.18 16.16
C LYS A 169 8.90 -11.39 17.01
N LYS A 170 8.41 -12.59 16.68
CA LYS A 170 8.74 -13.83 17.40
C LYS A 170 10.13 -14.35 17.02
N GLU A 171 10.44 -14.38 15.73
CA GLU A 171 11.68 -14.95 15.18
C GLU A 171 12.84 -13.95 15.21
N TYR A 172 12.55 -12.66 15.06
CA TYR A 172 13.51 -11.56 15.01
C TYR A 172 13.05 -10.43 15.96
N PRO A 173 13.17 -10.61 17.29
CA PRO A 173 12.65 -9.65 18.28
C PRO A 173 13.30 -8.26 18.21
N ASN A 174 14.48 -8.16 17.58
CA ASN A 174 15.20 -6.91 17.35
C ASN A 174 14.88 -6.26 15.99
N ALA A 175 13.92 -6.80 15.24
CA ALA A 175 13.48 -6.20 13.98
C ALA A 175 12.77 -4.88 14.24
N GLU A 176 13.19 -3.84 13.53
CA GLU A 176 12.58 -2.52 13.58
C GLU A 176 11.68 -2.26 12.36
N GLY A 177 11.91 -2.99 11.26
CA GLY A 177 11.10 -2.92 10.06
C GLY A 177 10.76 -4.30 9.49
N LEU A 178 9.71 -4.34 8.67
CA LEU A 178 9.29 -5.51 7.91
C LEU A 178 8.92 -5.08 6.48
N VAL A 179 9.68 -5.58 5.49
CA VAL A 179 9.40 -5.37 4.07
C VAL A 179 8.57 -6.54 3.55
N ILE A 180 7.29 -6.29 3.26
CA ILE A 180 6.34 -7.34 2.88
C ILE A 180 6.24 -7.46 1.37
N LYS A 181 6.35 -8.71 0.90
CA LYS A 181 6.19 -9.10 -0.51
C LYS A 181 5.01 -10.05 -0.61
N PHE A 182 3.98 -9.61 -1.33
CA PHE A 182 2.81 -10.43 -1.64
C PHE A 182 3.03 -11.15 -2.97
N ASN A 183 2.84 -12.47 -2.96
CA ASN A 183 3.09 -13.31 -4.12
C ASN A 183 1.80 -14.03 -4.54
N ALA A 184 1.22 -13.63 -5.67
CA ALA A 184 0.07 -14.32 -6.24
C ALA A 184 0.40 -15.79 -6.50
N GLY A 185 -0.46 -16.69 -6.01
CA GLY A 185 -0.26 -18.14 -6.12
C GLY A 185 0.89 -18.71 -5.27
N GLY A 186 1.58 -17.88 -4.47
CA GLY A 186 2.70 -18.28 -3.61
C GLY A 186 2.45 -17.93 -2.13
N SER A 187 3.45 -18.21 -1.30
CA SER A 187 3.47 -17.72 0.09
C SER A 187 3.88 -16.26 0.13
N ASP A 188 3.11 -15.45 0.84
CA ASP A 188 3.51 -14.09 1.19
C ASP A 188 4.68 -14.13 2.17
N THR A 189 5.62 -13.20 1.99
CA THR A 189 6.85 -13.14 2.76
C THR A 189 7.06 -11.76 3.35
N GLY A 190 7.83 -11.69 4.43
CA GLY A 190 8.28 -10.44 5.02
C GLY A 190 9.74 -10.51 5.40
N ASP A 191 10.55 -9.58 4.89
CA ASP A 191 11.97 -9.47 5.22
C ASP A 191 12.10 -8.58 6.46
N ALA A 192 12.53 -9.18 7.57
CA ALA A 192 12.77 -8.49 8.83
C ALA A 192 14.09 -7.74 8.75
N VAL A 193 14.06 -6.45 9.11
CA VAL A 193 15.20 -5.56 9.00
C VAL A 193 15.42 -4.77 10.29
N LYS A 194 16.66 -4.37 10.53
CA LYS A 194 17.07 -3.45 11.59
C LYS A 194 17.73 -2.22 10.97
N PHE A 195 17.39 -1.01 11.40
CA PHE A 195 18.03 0.19 10.86
C PHE A 195 19.43 0.39 11.46
N LYS A 196 20.36 0.90 10.66
CA LYS A 196 21.72 1.26 11.07
C LYS A 196 21.76 2.57 11.85
#